data_AF-A0A959FG54-F1
#
_entry.id   AF-A0A959FG54-F1
#
_cell.length_a   1.000
_cell.length_b   1.000
_cell.length_c   1.000
_cell.angle_alpha   90.00
_cell.angle_beta   90.00
_cell.angle_gamma   90.00
#
_symmetry.space_group_name_H-M   'P 1'
#
loop_
_entity.id
_entity.type
_entity.pdbx_description
1 polymer ?
#
loop_
_entity_poly.entity_id
_entity_poly.type
_entity_poly.pdbx_seq_one_letter_code
_entity_poly.pdbx_strand_id
1 'polypeptide(L)'
;MIRAVALFFLLLVSPLAGQGQGNSTLLSVNDGLSQGMIFDIRQDSDGFMWIATKDKLNRYDGYRFTVFTNDPFDPFSIVSNEIWQIFEDSRGWLWLACPGGLDVFVPSSERFFHILPDLR
;
A
#
# COMPACT_ATOMS: atom_id res chain seq x y z
N MET A 1 -10.48 -63.06 -15.32
CA MET A 1 -9.31 -62.22 -15.00
C MET A 1 -9.33 -60.97 -15.88
N ILE A 2 -10.20 -60.00 -15.56
CA ILE A 2 -10.37 -58.73 -16.28
C ILE A 2 -10.60 -57.65 -15.22
N ARG A 3 -9.55 -57.18 -14.54
CA ARG A 3 -9.64 -56.02 -13.62
C ARG A 3 -8.35 -55.22 -13.46
N ALA A 4 -7.36 -55.36 -14.34
CA ALA A 4 -6.05 -54.71 -14.17
C ALA A 4 -5.59 -53.82 -15.34
N VAL A 5 -6.51 -53.30 -16.17
CA VAL A 5 -6.15 -52.37 -17.27
C VAL A 5 -6.70 -50.95 -17.06
N ALA A 6 -7.52 -50.71 -16.02
CA ALA A 6 -8.16 -49.42 -15.78
C ALA A 6 -7.34 -48.43 -14.92
N LEU A 7 -6.01 -48.58 -14.83
CA LEU A 7 -5.15 -47.74 -13.99
C LEU A 7 -3.96 -47.12 -14.73
N PHE A 8 -4.04 -47.01 -16.07
CA PHE A 8 -2.98 -46.41 -16.90
C PHE A 8 -3.43 -45.23 -17.78
N PHE A 9 -4.63 -44.68 -17.55
CA PHE A 9 -5.19 -43.60 -18.38
C PHE A 9 -5.65 -42.34 -17.61
N LEU A 10 -5.05 -42.08 -16.44
CA LEU A 10 -5.39 -40.90 -15.61
C LEU A 10 -4.20 -40.00 -15.27
N LEU A 11 -3.14 -40.02 -16.07
CA LEU A 11 -1.96 -39.14 -15.87
C LEU A 11 -1.51 -38.37 -17.13
N LEU A 12 -2.41 -38.10 -18.08
CA LEU A 12 -2.06 -37.37 -19.32
C LEU A 12 -2.86 -36.09 -19.58
N VAL A 13 -3.54 -35.52 -18.59
CA VAL A 13 -4.11 -34.16 -18.74
C VAL A 13 -4.09 -33.40 -17.41
N SER A 14 -2.91 -33.09 -16.88
CA SER A 14 -2.81 -31.78 -16.23
C SER A 14 -2.38 -30.84 -17.35
N PRO A 15 -3.25 -29.95 -17.86
CA PRO A 15 -2.76 -28.90 -18.71
C PRO A 15 -1.71 -28.16 -17.89
N LEU A 16 -0.54 -27.96 -18.48
CA LEU A 16 0.46 -27.04 -17.98
C LEU A 16 -0.10 -25.60 -18.15
N ALA A 17 -1.26 -25.32 -17.55
CA ALA A 17 -1.88 -24.01 -17.54
C ALA A 17 -1.26 -23.20 -16.39
N GLY A 18 0.07 -23.11 -16.43
CA GLY A 18 0.89 -22.24 -15.59
C GLY A 18 1.44 -21.08 -16.41
N GLN A 19 0.64 -20.54 -17.32
CA GLN A 19 0.92 -19.30 -18.04
C GLN A 19 -0.39 -18.50 -18.09
N GLY A 20 -1.01 -18.28 -16.93
CA GLY A 20 -1.90 -17.15 -16.81
C GLY A 20 -1.04 -15.92 -17.04
N GLN A 21 -1.22 -15.25 -18.18
CA GLN A 21 -0.73 -13.89 -18.37
C GLN A 21 -1.35 -13.10 -17.22
N GLY A 22 -0.57 -12.81 -16.18
CA GLY A 22 -1.07 -12.08 -15.02
C GLY A 22 -1.63 -10.77 -15.54
N ASN A 23 -2.94 -10.55 -15.39
CA ASN A 23 -3.55 -9.28 -15.75
C ASN A 23 -2.90 -8.21 -14.87
N SER A 24 -1.95 -7.46 -15.43
CA SER A 24 -1.31 -6.34 -14.75
C SER A 24 -2.22 -5.13 -14.89
N THR A 25 -2.88 -4.73 -13.81
CA THR A 25 -3.55 -3.44 -13.75
C THR A 25 -2.50 -2.36 -13.53
N LEU A 26 -2.41 -1.39 -14.44
CA LEU A 26 -1.58 -0.20 -14.26
C LEU A 26 -2.42 0.86 -13.56
N LEU A 27 -1.94 1.31 -12.40
CA LEU A 27 -2.51 2.46 -11.69
C LEU A 27 -1.53 3.64 -11.79
N SER A 28 -2.05 4.81 -12.12
CA SER A 28 -1.27 5.99 -12.44
C SER A 28 -1.94 7.26 -11.90
N VAL A 29 -1.37 8.42 -12.22
CA VAL A 29 -1.96 9.73 -11.90
C VAL A 29 -3.34 9.94 -12.54
N ASN A 30 -3.63 9.27 -13.66
CA ASN A 30 -4.94 9.34 -14.30
C ASN A 30 -6.01 8.57 -13.51
N ASP A 31 -5.59 7.67 -12.62
CA ASP A 31 -6.46 6.81 -11.81
C ASP A 31 -6.64 7.36 -10.39
N GLY A 32 -5.99 8.49 -10.07
CA GLY A 32 -6.12 9.21 -8.79
C GLY A 32 -4.86 9.21 -7.91
N LEU A 33 -3.77 8.57 -8.31
CA LEU A 33 -2.48 8.72 -7.64
C LEU A 33 -2.03 10.20 -7.69
N SER A 34 -1.58 10.77 -6.58
CA SER A 34 -1.22 12.19 -6.54
C SER A 34 -0.03 12.54 -7.43
N GLN A 35 0.96 11.66 -7.50
CA GLN A 35 2.26 11.94 -8.11
C GLN A 35 3.03 10.65 -8.44
N GLY A 36 3.82 10.65 -9.53
CA GLY A 36 4.44 9.43 -10.08
C GLY A 36 5.81 9.03 -9.54
N MET A 37 6.45 9.85 -8.69
CA MET A 37 7.71 9.50 -8.02
C MET A 37 7.38 8.87 -6.67
N ILE A 38 7.35 7.55 -6.68
CA ILE A 38 7.04 6.74 -5.50
C ILE A 38 8.34 6.46 -4.74
N PHE A 39 8.32 6.71 -3.43
CA PHE A 39 9.43 6.41 -2.54
C PHE A 39 9.23 5.11 -1.78
N ASP A 40 7.99 4.79 -1.40
CA ASP A 40 7.66 3.55 -0.69
C ASP A 40 6.23 3.09 -0.98
N ILE A 41 6.00 1.79 -0.88
CA ILE A 41 4.68 1.15 -1.01
C ILE A 41 4.52 0.14 0.12
N ARG A 42 3.46 0.28 0.92
CA ARG A 42 3.18 -0.62 2.04
C ARG A 42 1.71 -1.03 2.07
N GLN A 43 1.43 -2.33 2.14
CA GLN A 43 0.10 -2.81 2.53
C GLN A 43 -0.02 -2.79 4.05
N ASP A 44 -1.08 -2.21 4.60
CA ASP A 44 -1.39 -2.29 6.03
C ASP A 44 -2.15 -3.60 6.38
N SER A 45 -2.36 -3.83 7.68
CA SER A 45 -3.05 -5.03 8.17
C SER A 45 -4.54 -5.09 7.82
N ASP A 46 -5.17 -3.96 7.50
CA ASP A 46 -6.54 -3.87 7.01
C ASP A 46 -6.65 -4.11 5.49
N GLY A 47 -5.50 -4.22 4.80
CA GLY A 47 -5.39 -4.55 3.39
C GLY A 47 -5.31 -3.34 2.47
N PHE A 48 -5.32 -2.11 2.99
CA PHE A 48 -5.13 -0.90 2.19
C PHE A 48 -3.68 -0.81 1.71
N MET A 49 -3.50 -0.33 0.48
CA MET A 49 -2.17 -0.03 -0.05
C MET A 49 -1.86 1.44 0.21
N TRP A 50 -0.76 1.71 0.89
CA TRP A 50 -0.23 3.04 1.12
C TRP A 50 0.95 3.31 0.19
N ILE A 51 0.95 4.46 -0.45
CA ILE A 51 1.94 4.86 -1.44
C ILE A 51 2.49 6.23 -1.03
N ALA A 52 3.73 6.22 -0.57
CA ALA A 52 4.50 7.40 -0.26
C ALA A 52 5.10 7.98 -1.54
N THR A 53 4.88 9.27 -1.77
CA THR A 53 5.36 9.94 -2.98
C THR A 53 6.16 11.18 -2.63
N LYS A 54 6.79 11.76 -3.66
CA LYS A 54 7.45 13.07 -3.51
C LYS A 54 6.47 14.20 -3.17
N ASP A 55 5.19 14.07 -3.54
CA ASP A 55 4.17 15.08 -3.28
C ASP A 55 2.82 14.41 -2.95
N LYS A 56 2.59 14.27 -1.64
CA LYS A 56 1.44 13.70 -0.91
C LYS A 56 1.56 12.21 -0.61
N LEU A 57 0.77 11.78 0.37
CA LEU A 57 0.57 10.37 0.73
C LEU A 57 -0.73 9.86 0.12
N ASN A 58 -0.73 8.64 -0.40
CA ASN A 58 -1.92 8.04 -1.02
C ASN A 58 -2.28 6.75 -0.31
N ARG A 59 -3.57 6.51 -0.08
CA ARG A 59 -4.13 5.23 0.37
C ARG A 59 -5.09 4.71 -0.70
N TYR A 60 -4.86 3.50 -1.19
CA TYR A 60 -5.69 2.83 -2.18
C TYR A 60 -6.48 1.70 -1.55
N ASP A 61 -7.79 1.71 -1.77
CA ASP A 61 -8.75 0.74 -1.21
C ASP A 61 -9.09 -0.43 -2.13
N GLY A 62 -8.38 -0.57 -3.25
CA GLY A 62 -8.70 -1.54 -4.30
C GLY A 62 -9.61 -0.98 -5.40
N TYR A 63 -10.17 0.21 -5.22
CA TYR A 63 -11.04 0.89 -6.18
C TYR A 63 -10.62 2.32 -6.46
N ARG A 64 -10.23 3.08 -5.43
CA ARG A 64 -9.92 4.51 -5.50
C ARG A 64 -8.78 4.89 -4.56
N PHE A 65 -8.14 6.01 -4.88
CA PHE A 65 -7.15 6.65 -4.01
C PHE A 65 -7.81 7.68 -3.08
N THR A 66 -7.40 7.66 -1.81
CA THR A 66 -7.55 8.76 -0.86
C THR A 66 -6.19 9.46 -0.76
N VAL A 67 -6.17 10.78 -0.91
CA VAL A 67 -4.93 11.57 -0.91
C VAL A 67 -4.86 12.42 0.35
N PHE A 68 -3.78 12.26 1.11
CA PHE A 68 -3.48 13.06 2.29
C PHE A 68 -2.42 14.10 1.95
N THR A 69 -2.68 15.35 2.33
CA THR A 69 -1.82 16.51 2.08
C THR A 69 -1.68 17.32 3.36
N ASN A 70 -0.58 18.04 3.50
CA ASN A 70 -0.39 19.01 4.56
C ASN A 70 -1.45 20.11 4.42
N ASP A 71 -2.18 20.36 5.51
CA ASP A 71 -3.08 21.49 5.67
C ASP A 71 -2.63 22.30 6.90
N PRO A 72 -2.09 23.52 6.70
CA PRO A 72 -1.65 24.37 7.80
C PRO A 72 -2.73 24.74 8.83
N PHE A 73 -4.01 24.55 8.49
CA PHE A 73 -5.15 24.83 9.36
C PHE A 73 -5.69 23.59 10.07
N ASP A 74 -5.22 22.39 9.71
CA ASP A 74 -5.57 21.14 10.38
C ASP A 74 -4.34 20.51 11.06
N PRO A 75 -4.24 20.57 12.41
CA PRO A 75 -3.14 19.98 13.15
C PRO A 75 -3.12 18.44 13.12
N PHE A 76 -4.12 17.80 12.51
CA PHE A 76 -4.17 16.36 12.31
C PHE A 76 -3.94 15.93 10.86
N SER A 77 -3.58 16.87 9.96
CA SER A 77 -3.09 16.56 8.61
C SER A 77 -1.63 16.08 8.67
N ILE A 78 -1.03 15.64 7.55
CA ILE A 78 0.39 15.27 7.52
C ILE A 78 1.28 16.51 7.65
N VAL A 79 2.45 16.39 8.28
CA VAL A 79 3.37 17.54 8.49
C VAL A 79 4.12 17.95 7.22
N SER A 80 4.32 16.99 6.31
CA SER A 80 5.03 17.20 5.04
C SER A 80 4.31 16.45 3.92
N ASN A 81 4.26 17.04 2.73
CA ASN A 81 3.79 16.33 1.54
C ASN A 81 4.79 15.29 1.04
N GLU A 82 6.07 15.46 1.32
CA GLU A 82 7.09 14.50 0.92
C GLU A 82 7.22 13.42 2.00
N ILE A 83 6.80 12.19 1.67
CA ILE A 83 6.89 11.03 2.57
C ILE A 83 7.88 10.04 1.99
N TRP A 84 8.87 9.63 2.77
CA TRP A 84 9.97 8.77 2.32
C TRP A 84 9.75 7.29 2.60
N GLN A 85 9.14 6.95 3.74
CA GLN A 85 8.98 5.56 4.17
C GLN A 85 7.71 5.39 5.01
N ILE A 86 7.10 4.22 4.91
CA ILE A 86 5.90 3.83 5.65
C ILE A 86 6.19 2.54 6.41
N PHE A 87 5.97 2.56 7.72
CA PHE A 87 6.11 1.39 8.57
C PHE A 87 4.86 1.20 9.43
N GLU A 88 4.32 -0.02 9.46
CA GLU A 88 3.20 -0.36 10.35
C GLU A 88 3.72 -1.06 11.59
N ASP A 89 3.31 -0.60 12.77
CA ASP A 89 3.64 -1.26 14.03
C ASP A 89 2.62 -2.35 14.42
N SER A 90 2.89 -3.04 15.53
CA SER A 90 2.02 -4.13 16.01
C SER A 90 0.64 -3.68 16.50
N ARG A 91 0.37 -2.37 16.57
CA ARG A 91 -0.94 -1.79 16.91
C ARG A 91 -1.73 -1.39 15.66
N GLY A 92 -1.15 -1.57 14.47
CA GLY A 92 -1.72 -1.11 13.20
C GLY A 92 -1.52 0.40 12.95
N TRP A 93 -0.68 1.08 13.73
CA TRP A 93 -0.38 2.49 13.48
C TRP A 93 0.69 2.61 12.41
N LEU A 94 0.55 3.60 11.52
CA LEU A 94 1.52 3.83 10.45
C LEU A 94 2.46 4.96 10.85
N TRP A 95 3.74 4.66 10.84
CA TRP A 95 4.85 5.55 11.05
C TRP A 95 5.37 6.00 9.69
N LEU A 96 5.39 7.31 9.48
CA LEU A 96 5.72 7.94 8.21
C LEU A 96 6.98 8.77 8.39
N ALA A 97 8.06 8.38 7.72
CA ALA A 97 9.28 9.19 7.66
C ALA A 97 9.11 10.33 6.66
N CYS A 98 9.42 11.55 7.08
CA CYS A 98 9.33 12.74 6.24
C CYS A 98 10.47 13.72 6.56
N PRO A 99 10.73 14.71 5.68
CA PRO A 99 11.69 15.76 5.97
C PRO A 99 11.39 16.43 7.31
N GLY A 100 12.36 16.37 8.23
CA GLY A 100 12.27 17.07 9.51
C GLY A 100 11.45 16.38 10.59
N GLY A 101 11.02 15.11 10.43
CA GLY A 101 10.36 14.39 11.52
C GLY A 101 9.69 13.07 11.14
N LEU A 102 8.76 12.65 12.00
CA LEU A 102 7.87 11.50 11.79
C LEU A 102 6.41 11.93 11.95
N ASP A 103 5.54 11.39 11.12
CA ASP A 103 4.10 11.37 11.38
C ASP A 103 3.65 9.97 11.83
N VAL A 104 2.65 9.93 12.71
CA VAL A 104 1.98 8.69 13.13
C VAL A 104 0.51 8.78 12.73
N PHE A 105 0.09 7.93 11.79
CA PHE A 105 -1.31 7.75 11.44
C PHE A 105 -1.97 6.75 12.38
N VAL A 106 -3.10 7.16 12.97
CA VAL A 106 -3.92 6.33 13.86
C VAL A 106 -5.22 5.97 13.13
N PRO A 107 -5.38 4.71 12.64
CA PRO A 107 -6.52 4.32 11.80
C PRO A 107 -7.89 4.54 12.46
N SER A 108 -8.00 4.29 13.77
CA SER A 108 -9.28 4.42 14.49
C SER A 108 -9.86 5.84 14.47
N SER A 109 -9.03 6.85 14.25
CA SER A 109 -9.46 8.26 14.19
C SER A 109 -9.23 8.91 12.83
N GLU A 110 -8.55 8.23 11.89
CA GLU A 110 -8.03 8.80 10.63
C GLU A 110 -7.29 10.13 10.83
N ARG A 111 -6.34 10.16 11.78
CA ARG A 111 -5.57 11.37 12.13
C ARG A 111 -4.08 11.09 12.13
N PHE A 112 -3.32 12.13 11.79
CA PHE A 112 -1.86 12.15 11.89
C PHE A 112 -1.41 12.89 13.16
N PHE A 113 -0.36 12.39 13.78
CA PHE A 113 0.27 13.01 14.95
C PHE A 113 1.76 13.20 14.68
N HIS A 114 2.25 14.41 14.95
CA HIS A 114 3.60 14.82 14.59
C HIS A 114 4.61 14.53 15.70
N ILE A 115 5.75 13.95 15.33
CA ILE A 115 6.93 13.79 16.18
C ILE A 115 8.07 14.53 15.50
N LEU A 116 8.24 15.80 15.89
CA LEU A 116 9.29 16.67 15.38
C LEU A 116 10.50 16.66 16.32
N PRO A 117 11.73 16.73 15.79
CA PRO A 117 12.93 16.86 16.60
C PRO A 117 12.90 18.17 17.39
N ASP A 118 13.35 18.12 18.65
CA ASP A 118 13.53 19.33 19.46
C ASP A 118 14.69 20.13 18.86
N LEU A 119 14.38 21.23 18.18
CA LEU A 119 15.37 22.18 17.67
C LEU A 119 15.75 23.12 18.82
N ARG A 120 16.63 22.66 19.71
CA ARG A 120 17.36 23.50 20.66
C ARG A 120 18.75 23.84 20.16
#